data_AF-A0A358A5B4-F1
#
_entry.id   AF-A0A358A5B4-F1
#
_cell.length_a   1.000
_cell.length_b   1.000
_cell.length_c   1.000
_cell.angle_alpha   90.00
_cell.angle_beta   90.00
_cell.angle_gamma   90.00
#
_symmetry.space_group_name_H-M   'P 1'
#
loop_
_entity.id
_entity.type
_entity.pdbx_description
1 polymer ?
#
loop_
_entity_poly.entity_id
_entity_poly.type
_entity_poly.pdbx_seq_one_letter_code
_entity_poly.pdbx_strand_id
1 'polypeptide(L)' 'GVAIAVEGPGSGDGAKKFCDGEVPITNASRLLKDEEIEICEANGIAFIEIRRGIDGISVITS' A
#
# COMPACT_ATOMS: atom_id res chain seq x y z
N GLY A 1 1.82 14.11 -20.93
CA GLY A 1 1.68 13.60 -19.55
C GLY A 1 1.93 12.10 -19.57
N VAL A 2 2.31 11.51 -18.44
CA VAL A 2 2.44 10.06 -18.27
C VAL A 2 1.11 9.53 -17.71
N ALA A 3 0.56 8.49 -18.32
CA ALA A 3 -0.62 7.82 -17.80
C ALA A 3 -0.18 6.69 -16.86
N ILE A 4 -0.68 6.70 -15.61
CA ILE A 4 -0.44 5.64 -14.63
C ILE A 4 -1.80 5.04 -14.25
N ALA A 5 -1.89 3.72 -14.31
CA ALA A 5 -3.08 3.00 -13.88
C ALA A 5 -3.15 2.98 -12.35
N VAL A 6 -4.36 3.21 -11.82
CA VAL A 6 -4.65 3.11 -10.38
C VAL A 6 -5.71 2.04 -10.19
N GLU A 7 -5.38 1.03 -9.41
CA GLU A 7 -6.28 -0.08 -9.07
C GLU A 7 -6.45 -0.15 -7.55
N GLY A 8 -7.66 -0.53 -7.09
CA GLY A 8 -8.02 -0.44 -5.68
C GLY A 8 -8.71 -1.70 -5.13
N PRO A 9 -8.01 -2.84 -4.98
CA PRO A 9 -8.56 -3.98 -4.24
C PRO A 9 -8.56 -3.74 -2.71
N GLY A 10 -7.66 -2.88 -2.21
CA GLY A 10 -7.52 -2.52 -0.80
C GLY A 10 -6.06 -2.46 -0.37
N SER A 11 -5.78 -1.95 0.84
CA SER A 11 -4.39 -1.75 1.30
C SER A 11 -3.61 -3.05 1.51
N GLY A 12 -4.25 -4.11 2.00
CA GLY A 12 -3.59 -5.41 2.19
C GLY A 12 -3.20 -6.07 0.87
N ASP A 13 -4.12 -6.07 -0.10
CA ASP A 13 -3.83 -6.60 -1.44
C ASP A 13 -2.76 -5.77 -2.16
N GLY A 14 -2.78 -4.44 -1.99
CA GLY A 14 -1.74 -3.56 -2.49
C GLY A 14 -0.39 -3.81 -1.85
N ALA A 15 -0.33 -4.08 -0.54
CA ALA A 15 0.91 -4.44 0.16
C ALA A 15 1.49 -5.75 -0.38
N LYS A 16 0.65 -6.78 -0.55
CA LYS A 16 1.06 -8.06 -1.12
C LYS A 16 1.66 -7.89 -2.53
N LYS A 17 0.93 -7.26 -3.45
CA LYS A 17 1.41 -7.01 -4.82
C LYS A 17 2.72 -6.21 -4.85
N PHE A 18 2.89 -5.27 -3.93
CA PHE A 18 4.11 -4.48 -3.81
C PHE A 18 5.29 -5.33 -3.31
N CYS A 19 5.10 -6.10 -2.24
CA CYS A 19 6.15 -6.98 -1.73
C CYS A 19 6.47 -8.16 -2.66
N ASP A 20 5.54 -8.55 -3.53
CA ASP A 20 5.76 -9.53 -4.62
C ASP A 20 6.46 -8.89 -5.85
N GLY A 21 6.69 -7.57 -5.84
CA GLY A 21 7.36 -6.84 -6.92
C GLY A 21 6.49 -6.59 -8.16
N GLU A 22 5.19 -6.84 -8.10
CA GLU A 22 4.25 -6.68 -9.22
C GLU A 22 3.95 -5.20 -9.52
N VAL A 23 3.99 -4.35 -8.48
CA VAL A 23 3.73 -2.91 -8.60
C VAL A 23 4.86 -2.09 -8.00
N PRO A 24 5.24 -0.96 -8.62
CA PRO A 24 6.35 -0.15 -8.14
C PRO A 24 5.97 0.77 -6.97
N ILE A 25 4.67 1.04 -6.77
CA ILE A 25 4.15 1.95 -5.74
C ILE A 25 2.84 1.38 -5.21
N THR A 26 2.67 1.39 -3.90
CA THR A 26 1.40 1.10 -3.23
C THR A 26 0.95 2.29 -2.39
N ASN A 27 -0.37 2.42 -2.20
CA ASN A 27 -0.97 3.41 -1.33
C ASN A 27 -1.84 2.69 -0.29
N ALA A 28 -1.63 3.03 0.97
CA ALA A 28 -2.36 2.44 2.08
C ALA A 28 -2.84 3.53 3.05
N SER A 29 -3.99 3.28 3.68
CA SER A 29 -4.54 4.12 4.75
C SER A 29 -3.89 3.85 6.12
N ARG A 30 -2.93 2.92 6.17
CA ARG A 30 -2.16 2.50 7.33
C ARG A 30 -0.72 2.19 6.92
N LEU A 31 0.17 2.09 7.90
CA LEU A 31 1.51 1.54 7.70
C LEU A 31 1.42 0.05 7.33
N LEU A 32 2.50 -0.46 6.74
CA LEU A 32 2.70 -1.90 6.59
C LEU A 32 2.75 -2.57 7.97
N LYS A 33 2.18 -3.76 8.08
CA LYS A 33 2.31 -4.61 9.26
C LYS A 33 3.67 -5.27 9.27
N ASP A 34 4.17 -5.64 10.44
CA ASP A 34 5.43 -6.38 10.59
C ASP A 34 5.48 -7.62 9.69
N GLU A 35 4.38 -8.37 9.60
CA GLU A 35 4.28 -9.55 8.72
C GLU A 35 4.43 -9.21 7.22
N GLU A 36 3.93 -8.04 6.80
CA GLU A 36 4.05 -7.56 5.41
C GLU A 36 5.47 -7.07 5.12
N ILE A 37 6.14 -6.47 6.12
CA ILE A 37 7.53 -6.02 6.03
C ILE A 37 8.47 -7.22 5.86
N GLU A 38 8.27 -8.28 6.66
CA GLU A 38 9.06 -9.52 6.56
C GLU A 38 8.98 -10.14 5.15
N ILE A 39 7.80 -10.12 4.52
CA ILE A 39 7.61 -10.61 3.15
C ILE A 39 8.37 -9.73 2.15
N CYS A 40 8.26 -8.41 2.28
CA CYS A 40 9.01 -7.46 1.45
C CYS A 40 10.53 -7.70 1.57
N GLU A 41 11.05 -7.87 2.78
CA GLU A 41 12.47 -8.15 3.02
C GLU A 41 12.91 -9.50 2.44
N ALA A 42 12.12 -10.55 2.64
CA ALA A 42 12.39 -11.88 2.09
C ALA A 42 12.44 -11.87 0.55
N ASN A 43 11.63 -11.02 -0.08
CA ASN A 43 11.61 -10.80 -1.52
C ASN A 43 12.63 -9.75 -2.00
N GLY A 44 13.46 -9.21 -1.11
CA GLY A 44 14.50 -8.23 -1.45
C GLY A 44 13.96 -6.85 -1.83
N ILE A 45 12.73 -6.52 -1.44
CA ILE A 45 12.09 -5.22 -1.70
C ILE A 45 12.48 -4.25 -0.59
N ALA A 46 13.39 -3.34 -0.91
CA ALA A 46 13.67 -2.17 -0.09
C ALA A 46 12.69 -1.04 -0.42
N PHE A 47 12.10 -0.42 0.60
CA PHE A 47 11.12 0.64 0.42
C PHE A 47 11.29 1.77 1.44
N ILE A 48 10.65 2.89 1.17
CA ILE A 48 10.48 3.99 2.12
C ILE A 48 8.99 4.28 2.27
N GLU A 49 8.59 4.67 3.48
CA GLU A 49 7.21 5.10 3.74
C GLU A 49 7.10 6.62 3.67
N ILE A 50 6.08 7.10 2.95
CA ILE A 50 5.81 8.52 2.80
C ILE A 50 4.37 8.78 3.22
N ARG A 51 4.18 9.62 4.25
CA ARG A 51 2.86 10.09 4.64
C ARG A 51 2.34 11.11 3.63
N ARG A 52 1.35 10.72 2.82
CA ARG A 52 0.75 11.59 1.80
C ARG A 52 -0.25 12.60 2.38
N GLY A 53 -1.05 12.18 3.35
CA GLY A 53 -2.17 12.99 3.85
C GLY A 53 -2.81 12.44 5.11
N ILE A 54 -3.85 13.14 5.57
CA ILE A 54 -4.73 12.73 6.66
C ILE A 54 -6.15 12.92 6.15
N ASP A 55 -6.89 11.82 6.09
CA ASP A 55 -8.25 11.82 5.57
C ASP A 55 -9.27 11.70 6.71
N GLY A 56 -10.45 12.30 6.53
CA GLY A 56 -11.57 12.17 7.47
C GLY A 56 -12.32 10.85 7.26
N ILE A 57 -12.72 10.21 8.36
CA ILE A 57 -13.59 9.02 8.34
C ILE A 57 -15.01 9.44 8.72
N SER A 58 -15.97 9.15 7.84
CA SER A 58 -17.40 9.39 8.08
C SER A 58 -18.07 8.16 8.68
N VAL A 59 -18.96 8.38 9.64
CA VAL A 59 -19.85 7.34 10.20
C VAL A 59 -21.25 7.59 9.68
N ILE A 60 -21.80 6.62 8.96
CA ILE A 60 -23.17 6.66 8.45
C ILE A 60 -23.97 5.60 9.21
N THR A 61 -25.15 5.97 9.70
CA THR A 61 -26.08 5.10 10.40
C THR A 61 -27.47 5.23 9.77
N SER A 62 -28.31 4.19 9.92
CA SER A 62 -29.65 4.08 9.35
C SER A 62 -30.72 4.58 10.30
#